data_AF-A0A6I0EIF4-F1
#
_entry.id   AF-A0A6I0EIF4-F1
#
_cell.length_a   1.000
_cell.length_b   1.000
_cell.length_c   1.000
_cell.angle_alpha   90.00
_cell.angle_beta   90.00
_cell.angle_gamma   90.00
#
_symmetry.space_group_name_H-M   'P 1'
#
loop_
_entity.id
_entity.type
_entity.pdbx_description
1 polymer ?
#
loop_
_entity_poly.entity_id
_entity_poly.type
_entity_poly.pdbx_seq_one_letter_code
_entity_poly.pdbx_strand_id
1 'polypeptide(L)'
;MHLIEILLPLRDANGEPFPAAYYDELADRLTNAFGGVTSFLRAPAEGRWHGGGATQTEDIAVMEVMARSFDREWWMALKDELKAKFRQDELIVRCQMVELL
;
A
#
# COMPACT_ATOMS: atom_id res chain seq x y z
N MET A 1 1.54 10.43 -16.80
CA MET A 1 1.50 10.52 -15.33
C MET A 1 1.74 9.13 -14.76
N HIS A 2 2.22 9.01 -13.53
CA HIS A 2 2.30 7.75 -12.80
C HIS A 2 1.20 7.70 -11.74
N LEU A 3 0.40 6.63 -11.74
CA LEU A 3 -0.43 6.24 -10.60
C LEU A 3 0.35 5.21 -9.80
N ILE A 4 0.64 5.53 -8.54
CA ILE A 4 1.31 4.63 -7.61
C ILE A 4 0.29 4.18 -6.57
N GLU A 5 0.20 2.88 -6.37
CA GLU A 5 -0.69 2.27 -5.38
C GLU A 5 0.14 1.44 -4.39
N ILE A 6 -0.07 1.68 -3.10
CA ILE A 6 0.49 0.91 -1.99
C ILE A 6 -0.64 0.10 -1.38
N LEU A 7 -0.48 -1.22 -1.34
CA LEU A 7 -1.44 -2.13 -0.71
C LEU A 7 -0.94 -2.46 0.69
N LEU A 8 -1.73 -2.10 1.70
CA LEU A 8 -1.38 -2.20 3.11
C LEU A 8 -2.34 -3.19 3.79
N PRO A 9 -1.82 -4.16 4.57
CA PRO A 9 -2.67 -5.04 5.36
C PRO A 9 -3.38 -4.23 6.44
N LEU A 10 -4.61 -4.61 6.80
CA LEU A 10 -5.30 -4.03 7.95
C LEU A 10 -5.04 -4.77 9.26
N ARG A 11 -4.60 -6.03 9.16
CA ARG A 11 -4.40 -6.92 10.30
C ARG A 11 -3.07 -7.64 10.20
N ASP A 12 -2.48 -7.99 11.33
CA ASP A 12 -1.26 -8.79 11.38
C ASP A 12 -1.56 -10.29 11.25
N ALA A 13 -0.50 -11.12 11.27
CA ALA A 13 -0.63 -12.57 11.13
C ALA A 13 -1.47 -13.26 12.23
N ASN A 14 -1.72 -12.58 13.36
CA ASN A 14 -2.60 -13.06 14.42
C ASN A 14 -4.05 -12.54 14.27
N GLY A 15 -4.32 -11.71 13.26
CA GLY A 15 -5.63 -11.08 13.03
C GLY A 15 -5.84 -9.77 13.78
N GLU A 16 -4.83 -9.27 14.50
CA GLU A 16 -4.92 -8.01 15.25
C GLU A 16 -4.78 -6.81 14.32
N PRO A 17 -5.65 -5.78 14.43
CA PRO A 17 -5.60 -4.63 13.55
C PRO A 17 -4.33 -3.79 13.77
N PHE A 18 -3.76 -3.26 12.69
CA PHE A 18 -2.69 -2.27 12.80
C PHE A 18 -3.23 -0.92 13.32
N PRO A 19 -2.42 -0.13 14.04
CA PRO A 19 -2.83 1.19 14.52
C PRO A 19 -3.19 2.14 13.38
N ALA A 20 -4.29 2.89 13.51
CA ALA A 20 -4.72 3.90 12.53
C ALA A 20 -3.61 4.93 12.20
N ALA A 21 -2.83 5.32 13.22
CA ALA A 21 -1.71 6.25 13.08
C ALA A 21 -0.67 5.81 12.03
N TYR A 22 -0.51 4.50 11.77
CA TYR A 22 0.43 4.02 10.75
C TYR A 22 0.02 4.47 9.36
N TYR A 23 -1.29 4.54 9.11
CA TYR A 23 -1.85 4.97 7.84
C TYR A 23 -1.82 6.49 7.74
N ASP A 24 -2.18 7.19 8.82
CA ASP A 24 -2.16 8.65 8.87
C ASP A 24 -0.75 9.21 8.62
N GLU A 25 0.27 8.66 9.30
CA GLU A 25 1.68 9.05 9.08
C GLU A 25 2.14 8.85 7.62
N LEU A 26 1.70 7.76 6.99
CA LEU A 26 2.02 7.49 5.60
C LEU A 26 1.27 8.46 4.67
N ALA A 27 -0.01 8.74 4.95
CA ALA A 27 -0.81 9.68 4.19
C ALA A 27 -0.21 11.09 4.23
N ASP A 28 0.23 11.54 5.41
CA ASP A 28 0.92 12.82 5.59
C ASP A 28 2.23 12.87 4.81
N ARG A 29 3.06 11.82 4.91
CA ARG A 29 4.32 11.73 4.16
C ARG A 29 4.10 11.79 2.65
N LEU A 30 3.13 11.05 2.13
CA LEU A 30 2.80 11.04 0.71
C LEU A 30 2.23 12.39 0.25
N THR A 31 1.37 13.00 1.06
CA THR A 31 0.83 14.35 0.79
C THR A 31 1.94 15.39 0.73
N ASN A 32 2.88 15.36 1.67
CA ASN A 32 4.01 16.28 1.69
C ASN A 32 4.96 16.08 0.50
N ALA A 33 5.16 14.85 0.05
CA ALA A 33 6.06 14.53 -1.07
C ALA A 33 5.44 14.83 -2.44
N PHE A 34 4.14 14.61 -2.61
CA PHE A 34 3.48 14.60 -3.93
C PHE A 34 2.33 15.60 -4.09
N GLY A 35 1.97 16.33 -3.03
CA GLY A 35 0.90 17.33 -3.03
C GLY A 35 -0.51 16.77 -2.83
N GLY A 36 -0.65 15.45 -2.66
CA GLY A 36 -1.92 14.82 -2.33
C GLY A 36 -1.83 13.29 -2.29
N VAL A 37 -2.73 12.68 -1.54
CA VAL A 37 -2.93 11.23 -1.44
C VAL A 37 -4.43 10.94 -1.37
N THR A 38 -4.85 9.86 -1.98
CA THR A 38 -6.20 9.32 -1.81
C THR A 38 -6.09 7.96 -1.14
N SER A 39 -6.78 7.77 -0.03
CA SER A 39 -6.86 6.47 0.64
C SER A 39 -8.27 5.91 0.55
N PHE A 40 -8.40 4.61 0.27
CA PHE A 40 -9.66 3.90 0.39
C PHE A 40 -9.45 2.44 0.82
N LEU A 41 -10.49 1.87 1.41
CA LEU A 41 -10.50 0.46 1.79
C LEU A 41 -10.97 -0.38 0.60
N ARG A 42 -10.20 -1.41 0.25
CA ARG A 42 -10.68 -2.49 -0.62
C ARG A 42 -11.08 -3.65 0.28
N ALA A 43 -12.39 -3.83 0.40
CA ALA A 43 -13.02 -4.91 1.13
C ALA A 43 -14.04 -5.64 0.21
N PRO A 44 -14.09 -6.98 0.24
CA PRO A 44 -13.01 -7.90 0.54
C PRO A 44 -12.05 -8.02 -0.67
N ALA A 45 -10.74 -7.97 -0.46
CA ALA A 45 -9.80 -8.40 -1.49
C ALA A 45 -9.58 -9.92 -1.35
N GLU A 46 -10.12 -10.72 -2.27
CA GLU A 46 -9.84 -12.16 -2.31
C GLU A 46 -8.46 -12.41 -2.94
N GLY A 47 -7.42 -12.56 -2.10
CA GLY A 47 -6.11 -13.01 -2.53
C GLY A 47 -6.07 -14.54 -2.66
N ARG A 48 -5.85 -15.08 -3.87
CA ARG A 48 -5.61 -16.52 -4.08
C ARG A 48 -4.13 -16.77 -4.33
N TRP A 49 -3.38 -17.11 -3.29
CA TRP A 49 -1.97 -17.50 -3.41
C TRP A 49 -1.86 -19.01 -3.67
N HIS A 50 -1.22 -19.39 -4.79
CA HIS A 50 -0.92 -20.81 -5.07
C HIS A 50 0.28 -21.24 -4.22
N GLY A 51 0.03 -21.77 -3.03
CA GLY A 51 1.08 -22.25 -2.12
C GLY A 51 0.61 -22.93 -0.83
N GLY A 52 -0.68 -23.01 -0.53
CA GLY A 52 -1.14 -23.71 0.67
C GLY A 52 -2.60 -23.46 1.05
N GLY A 53 -3.52 -24.19 0.41
CA GLY A 53 -4.75 -24.70 1.03
C GLY A 53 -5.87 -23.75 1.50
N ALA A 54 -5.67 -22.45 1.65
CA ALA A 54 -6.73 -21.53 2.10
C ALA A 54 -6.75 -20.24 1.28
N THR A 55 -7.93 -19.88 0.78
CA THR A 55 -8.20 -18.49 0.35
C THR A 55 -8.27 -17.66 1.62
N GLN A 56 -7.28 -16.80 1.85
CA GLN A 56 -7.28 -15.85 2.96
C GLN A 56 -7.99 -14.59 2.44
N THR A 57 -9.22 -14.37 2.90
CA THR A 57 -9.95 -13.13 2.63
C THR A 57 -9.44 -12.09 3.61
N GLU A 58 -8.75 -11.07 3.09
CA GLU A 58 -8.21 -10.00 3.92
C GLU A 58 -8.67 -8.65 3.38
N ASP A 59 -9.11 -7.79 4.28
CA ASP A 59 -9.38 -6.40 3.96
C ASP A 59 -8.04 -5.66 3.88
N ILE A 60 -7.85 -4.89 2.80
CA ILE A 60 -6.63 -4.12 2.56
C ILE A 60 -6.96 -2.64 2.43
N ALA A 61 -6.09 -1.79 2.98
CA ALA A 61 -6.08 -0.38 2.66
C ALA A 61 -5.25 -0.16 1.39
N VAL A 62 -5.76 0.68 0.49
CA VAL A 62 -5.00 1.15 -0.67
C VAL A 62 -4.75 2.64 -0.52
N MET A 63 -3.49 3.03 -0.63
CA MET A 63 -3.09 4.42 -0.76
C MET A 63 -2.61 4.69 -2.16
N GLU A 64 -3.17 5.73 -2.77
CA GLU A 64 -2.89 6.11 -4.15
C GLU A 64 -2.31 7.52 -4.23
N VAL A 65 -1.27 7.64 -5.05
CA VAL A 65 -0.61 8.91 -5.35
C VAL A 65 -0.46 9.05 -6.86
N MET A 66 -0.78 10.23 -7.38
CA MET A 66 -0.48 10.60 -8.76
C MET A 66 0.80 11.44 -8.79
N ALA A 67 1.81 11.00 -9.54
CA ALA A 67 3.11 11.67 -9.63
C ALA A 67 3.53 11.89 -11.09
N ARG A 68 4.18 13.03 -11.37
CA ARG A 68 4.69 13.34 -12.73
C ARG A 68 5.88 12.46 -13.14
N SER A 69 6.65 11.99 -12.17
CA SER A 69 7.79 11.10 -12.34
C SER A 69 7.73 9.95 -11.32
N PHE A 70 8.49 8.89 -11.58
CA PHE A 70 8.61 7.75 -10.69
C PHE A 70 10.07 7.54 -10.28
N ASP A 71 10.41 7.94 -9.05
CA ASP A 71 11.72 7.68 -8.45
C ASP A 71 11.74 6.29 -7.81
N ARG A 72 12.31 5.32 -8.53
CA ARG A 72 12.34 3.93 -8.10
C ARG A 72 13.07 3.74 -6.76
N GLU A 73 14.12 4.49 -6.48
CA GLU A 73 14.90 4.34 -5.25
C GLU A 73 14.08 4.79 -4.03
N TRP A 74 13.39 5.92 -4.16
CA TRP A 74 12.49 6.43 -3.13
C TRP A 74 11.37 5.43 -2.80
N TRP A 75 10.73 4.86 -3.82
CA TRP A 75 9.65 3.89 -3.62
C TRP A 75 10.14 2.55 -3.06
N MET A 76 11.34 2.09 -3.41
CA MET A 76 11.93 0.89 -2.82
C MET A 76 12.27 1.10 -1.34
N ALA A 77 12.88 2.23 -0.99
CA ALA A 77 13.17 2.56 0.40
C ALA A 77 11.89 2.65 1.25
N LEU A 78 10.85 3.35 0.74
CA LEU A 78 9.56 3.40 1.40
C LEU A 78 8.95 2.00 1.57
N LYS A 79 9.01 1.16 0.54
CA LYS A 79 8.50 -0.22 0.60
C LYS A 79 9.19 -1.01 1.71
N ASP A 80 10.51 -0.95 1.82
CA ASP A 80 11.25 -1.70 2.84
C ASP A 80 10.92 -1.22 4.27
N GLU A 81 10.78 0.09 4.47
CA GLU A 81 10.32 0.66 5.74
C GLU A 81 8.91 0.17 6.10
N LEU A 82 8.00 0.15 5.12
CA LEU A 82 6.62 -0.31 5.33
C LEU A 82 6.55 -1.82 5.58
N LYS A 83 7.37 -2.64 4.90
CA LYS A 83 7.47 -4.09 5.17
C LYS A 83 7.82 -4.35 6.63
N ALA A 84 8.83 -3.64 7.16
CA ALA A 84 9.21 -3.74 8.56
C ALA A 84 8.08 -3.25 9.50
N LYS A 85 7.48 -2.10 9.21
CA LYS A 85 6.42 -1.50 10.03
C LYS A 85 5.15 -2.36 10.10
N PHE A 86 4.74 -2.94 8.99
CA PHE A 86 3.57 -3.82 8.87
C PHE A 86 3.90 -5.31 9.06
N ARG A 87 5.14 -5.65 9.42
CA ARG A 87 5.59 -7.02 9.70
C ARG A 87 5.20 -8.00 8.56
N GLN A 88 5.42 -7.58 7.31
CA GLN A 88 5.10 -8.37 6.12
C GLN A 88 6.39 -8.85 5.43
N ASP A 89 6.40 -10.11 4.99
CA ASP A 89 7.49 -10.66 4.17
C ASP A 89 7.59 -9.96 2.81
N GLU A 90 6.46 -9.50 2.29
CA GLU A 90 6.38 -8.75 1.04
C GLU A 90 5.23 -7.74 1.07
N LEU A 91 5.43 -6.60 0.41
CA LEU A 91 4.44 -5.53 0.32
C LEU A 91 4.34 -5.06 -1.13
N ILE A 92 3.12 -4.92 -1.64
CA ILE A 92 2.89 -4.55 -3.02
C ILE A 92 2.87 -3.02 -3.13
N VAL A 93 3.88 -2.49 -3.81
CA VAL A 93 3.89 -1.13 -4.35
C VAL A 93 3.93 -1.27 -5.86
N ARG A 94 2.91 -0.76 -6.55
CA ARG A 94 2.81 -0.85 -8.01
C ARG A 94 2.68 0.54 -8.63
N CYS A 95 3.21 0.68 -9.83
CA CYS A 95 3.16 1.91 -10.60
C CYS A 95 2.57 1.62 -11.98
N GLN A 96 1.63 2.44 -12.41
CA GLN A 96 1.01 2.39 -13.74
C GLN A 96 1.19 3.75 -14.44
N MET A 97 1.48 3.73 -15.74
CA MET A 97 1.36 4.94 -16.55
C MET A 97 -0.11 5.21 -16.83
N VAL A 98 -0.55 6.41 -16.51
CA VAL A 98 -1.92 6.87 -16.75
C VAL A 98 -1.91 8.16 -17.55
N GLU A 99 -2.94 8.32 -18.37
CA GLU A 99 -3.29 9.56 -19.05
C GLU A 99 -4.29 10.32 -18.18
N LEU A 100 -4.11 11.64 -18.07
CA LEU A 100 -5.14 12.53 -17.51
C LEU A 100 -5.83 13.18 -18.69
N LEU A 101 -7.17 13.16 -18.66
CA LEU A 101 -8.03 13.83 -19.65
C LEU A 101 -8.30 15.27 -19.25
#